data_AF-A0A2H0YPL0-F1
#
_entry.id   AF-A0A2H0YPL0-F1
#
_cell.length_a   1.000
_cell.length_b   1.000
_cell.length_c   1.000
_cell.angle_alpha   90.00
_cell.angle_beta   90.00
_cell.angle_gamma   90.00
#
_symmetry.space_group_name_H-M   'P 1'
#
loop_
_entity.id
_entity.type
_entity.pdbx_description
1 polymer ?
#
loop_
_entity_poly.entity_id
_entity_poly.type
_entity_poly.pdbx_seq_one_letter_code
_entity_poly.pdbx_strand_id
1 'polypeptide(L)'
;MHQQKIVDQFMRERGWHKYHTPKELLLGMVEEIGEFRNIIKWSLEEETVKKKIMENHAEVENFFGDMLWELSSLANYCQVNLSDALDKVIEEHKVRFPMKSNKWK
;
A
#
# COMPACT_ATOMS: atom_id res chain seq x y z
N MET A 1 -9.71 -6.97 -7.09
CA MET A 1 -10.04 -5.60 -6.66
C MET A 1 -10.38 -4.70 -7.85
N HIS A 2 -11.28 -3.72 -7.72
CA HIS A 2 -11.67 -2.84 -8.85
C HIS A 2 -10.54 -1.92 -9.30
N GLN A 3 -9.85 -1.28 -8.35
CA GLN A 3 -8.75 -0.35 -8.58
C GLN A 3 -7.58 -1.03 -9.31
N GLN A 4 -7.25 -2.27 -8.92
CA GLN A 4 -6.22 -3.08 -9.60
C GLN A 4 -6.49 -3.20 -11.11
N LYS A 5 -7.75 -3.40 -11.51
CA LYS A 5 -8.14 -3.52 -12.92
C LYS A 5 -8.07 -2.19 -13.66
N ILE A 6 -8.41 -1.08 -13.00
CA ILE A 6 -8.27 0.27 -13.56
C ILE A 6 -6.79 0.57 -13.87
N VAL A 7 -5.90 0.30 -12.91
CA VAL A 7 -4.45 0.49 -13.08
C VAL A 7 -3.93 -0.34 -14.25
N ASP A 8 -4.32 -1.61 -14.32
CA ASP A 8 -3.93 -2.53 -15.39
C ASP A 8 -4.36 -2.03 -16.78
N GLN A 9 -5.60 -1.54 -16.88
CA GLN A 9 -6.11 -0.97 -18.12
C GLN A 9 -5.34 0.30 -18.52
N PHE A 10 -5.12 1.22 -17.58
CA PHE A 10 -4.38 2.45 -17.84
C PHE A 10 -2.96 2.17 -18.36
N MET A 11 -2.30 1.19 -17.75
CA MET A 11 -0.94 0.76 -18.09
C MET A 11 -0.86 0.13 -19.47
N ARG A 12 -1.84 -0.71 -19.82
CA ARG A 12 -1.96 -1.32 -21.16
C ARG A 12 -2.16 -0.30 -22.25
N GLU A 13 -3.09 0.63 -22.05
CA GLU A 13 -3.41 1.68 -23.03
C GLU A 13 -2.19 2.53 -23.40
N ARG A 14 -1.21 2.64 -22.50
CA ARG A 14 0.01 3.43 -22.69
C ARG A 14 1.25 2.60 -23.01
N GLY A 15 1.14 1.27 -23.00
CA GLY A 15 2.29 0.37 -23.19
C GLY A 15 3.38 0.55 -22.13
N TRP A 16 2.99 0.94 -20.90
CA TRP A 16 3.93 1.32 -19.83
C TRP A 16 4.51 0.13 -19.06
N HIS A 17 4.03 -1.09 -19.30
CA HIS A 17 4.55 -2.30 -18.68
C HIS A 17 6.07 -2.50 -18.88
N LYS A 18 6.66 -1.94 -19.95
CA LYS A 18 8.11 -2.01 -20.20
C LYS A 18 8.96 -1.14 -19.25
N TYR A 19 8.37 -0.12 -18.64
CA TYR A 19 9.03 0.77 -17.69
C TYR A 19 8.74 0.38 -16.24
N HIS A 20 7.58 -0.22 -15.99
CA HIS A 20 7.15 -0.65 -14.66
C HIS A 20 7.52 -2.11 -14.42
N THR A 21 8.83 -2.38 -14.42
CA THR A 21 9.35 -3.70 -14.02
C THR A 21 9.23 -3.88 -12.51
N PRO A 22 9.23 -5.12 -11.97
CA PRO A 22 9.15 -5.34 -10.53
C PRO A 22 10.19 -4.57 -9.71
N LYS A 23 11.40 -4.40 -10.25
CA LYS A 23 12.47 -3.65 -9.60
C LYS A 23 12.11 -2.16 -9.52
N GLU A 24 11.61 -1.56 -10.60
CA GLU A 24 11.23 -0.14 -10.61
C GLU A 24 10.03 0.11 -9.69
N LEU A 25 9.03 -0.78 -9.73
CA LEU A 25 7.85 -0.67 -8.87
C LEU A 25 8.20 -0.75 -7.37
N LEU A 26 9.11 -1.66 -7.01
CA LEU A 26 9.58 -1.76 -5.62
C LEU A 26 10.39 -0.54 -5.19
N LEU A 27 11.16 0.08 -6.10
CA LEU A 27 11.86 1.33 -5.82
C LEU A 27 10.87 2.48 -5.59
N GLY A 28 9.82 2.58 -6.42
CA GLY A 28 8.73 3.55 -6.23
C GLY A 28 8.07 3.42 -4.87
N MET A 29 7.72 2.20 -4.44
CA MET A 29 7.18 1.98 -3.09
C MET A 29 8.11 2.47 -1.97
N VAL A 30 9.43 2.27 -2.11
CA VAL A 30 10.41 2.73 -1.12
C VAL A 30 10.50 4.26 -1.09
N GLU A 31 10.40 4.89 -2.24
CA GLU A 31 10.36 6.36 -2.37
C GLU A 31 9.14 6.94 -1.67
N GLU A 32 7.93 6.42 -1.96
CA GLU A 32 6.67 6.81 -1.33
C GLU A 32 6.69 6.64 0.20
N ILE A 33 7.22 5.50 0.68
CA ILE A 33 7.43 5.28 2.13
C ILE A 33 8.36 6.34 2.71
N GLY A 34 9.39 6.76 1.97
CA GLY A 34 10.30 7.83 2.34
C GLY A 34 9.61 9.18 2.46
N GLU A 35 8.71 9.51 1.53
CA GLU A 35 7.92 10.74 1.54
C GLU A 35 7.02 10.80 2.77
N PHE A 36 6.20 9.78 3.02
CA PHE A 36 5.35 9.77 4.21
C PHE A 36 6.19 9.73 5.49
N ARG A 37 7.29 8.96 5.53
CA ARG A 37 8.23 9.00 6.66
C ARG A 37 8.71 10.42 6.95
N ASN A 38 9.00 11.24 5.93
CA ASN A 38 9.49 12.61 6.14
C ASN A 38 8.50 13.50 6.88
N ILE A 39 7.19 13.24 6.75
CA ILE A 39 6.13 13.98 7.46
C ILE A 39 6.20 13.73 8.97
N ILE A 40 6.49 12.49 9.39
CA ILE A 40 6.33 12.06 10.78
C ILE A 40 7.64 11.76 11.53
N LYS A 41 8.79 11.68 10.84
CA LYS A 41 10.06 11.15 11.38
C LYS A 41 10.62 11.82 12.64
N TRP A 42 10.23 13.07 12.93
CA TRP A 42 10.71 13.81 14.10
C TRP A 42 9.71 13.89 15.25
N SER A 43 8.55 13.24 15.11
CA SER A 43 7.50 13.25 16.11
C SER A 43 7.59 12.02 17.03
N LEU A 44 7.71 12.26 18.33
CA LEU A 44 7.73 11.20 19.36
C LEU A 44 6.33 10.92 19.91
N GLU A 45 5.56 11.98 20.17
CA GLU A 45 4.21 11.88 20.71
C GLU A 45 3.18 11.59 19.62
N GLU A 46 2.30 10.61 19.87
CA GLU A 46 1.26 10.19 18.91
C GLU A 46 0.35 11.34 18.48
N GLU A 47 0.01 12.25 19.41
CA GLU A 47 -0.81 13.42 19.10
C GLU A 47 -0.12 14.37 18.11
N THR A 48 1.20 14.49 18.19
CA THR A 48 1.98 15.30 17.25
C THR A 48 2.02 14.64 15.88
N VAL A 49 2.14 13.31 15.81
CA VAL A 49 2.07 12.53 14.57
C VAL A 49 0.71 12.75 13.88
N LYS A 50 -0.40 12.62 14.62
CA LYS A 50 -1.76 12.86 14.10
C LYS A 50 -1.90 14.27 13.55
N LYS A 51 -1.46 15.28 14.32
CA LYS A 51 -1.47 16.67 13.86
C LYS A 51 -0.67 16.85 12.57
N LYS A 52 0.52 16.27 12.46
CA LYS A 52 1.35 16.33 11.25
C LYS A 52 0.69 15.69 10.04
N ILE A 53 0.06 14.54 10.21
CA ILE A 53 -0.73 13.87 9.15
C ILE A 53 -1.86 14.79 8.67
N MET A 54 -2.59 15.42 9.59
CA MET A 54 -3.68 16.33 9.24
C MET A 54 -3.19 17.62 8.56
N GLU A 55 -2.06 18.16 8.99
CA GLU A 55 -1.42 19.34 8.37
C GLU A 55 -0.90 19.07 6.94
N ASN A 56 -0.56 17.81 6.63
CA ASN A 56 0.01 17.38 5.34
C ASN A 56 -0.91 16.35 4.66
N HIS A 57 -2.24 16.54 4.76
CA HIS A 57 -3.22 15.57 4.31
C HIS A 57 -3.11 15.26 2.81
N ALA A 58 -2.77 16.25 1.98
CA ALA A 58 -2.65 16.06 0.53
C ALA A 58 -1.49 15.10 0.20
N GLU A 59 -0.34 15.28 0.84
CA GLU A 59 0.83 14.42 0.68
C GLU A 59 0.55 13.01 1.19
N VAL A 60 -0.17 12.89 2.31
CA VAL A 60 -0.59 11.58 2.85
C VAL A 60 -1.59 10.89 1.91
N GLU A 61 -2.52 11.63 1.30
CA GLU A 61 -3.46 11.10 0.32
C GLU A 61 -2.74 10.60 -0.93
N ASN A 62 -1.77 11.36 -1.44
CA ASN A 62 -0.92 10.95 -2.56
C ASN A 62 -0.20 9.63 -2.24
N PHE A 63 0.47 9.55 -1.07
CA PHE A 63 1.13 8.32 -0.63
C PHE A 63 0.22 7.08 -0.72
N PHE A 64 -1.02 7.16 -0.24
CA PHE A 64 -1.94 6.01 -0.31
C PHE A 64 -2.36 5.67 -1.75
N GLY A 65 -2.53 6.70 -2.60
CA GLY A 65 -2.79 6.53 -4.02
C GLY A 65 -1.63 5.85 -4.75
N ASP A 66 -0.42 6.34 -4.53
CA ASP A 66 0.80 5.86 -5.19
C ASP A 66 1.17 4.46 -4.69
N MET A 67 1.04 4.17 -3.39
CA MET A 67 1.19 2.81 -2.87
C MET A 67 0.18 1.83 -3.50
N LEU A 68 -1.07 2.24 -3.70
CA LEU A 68 -2.08 1.41 -4.34
C LEU A 68 -1.77 1.19 -5.83
N TRP A 69 -1.27 2.22 -6.51
CA TRP A 69 -0.81 2.17 -7.90
C TRP A 69 0.33 1.18 -8.08
N GLU A 70 1.40 1.35 -7.30
CA GLU A 70 2.60 0.52 -7.35
C GLU A 70 2.26 -0.94 -7.03
N LEU A 71 1.49 -1.18 -5.96
CA LEU A 71 1.11 -2.53 -5.54
C LEU A 71 0.21 -3.21 -6.58
N SER A 72 -0.75 -2.47 -7.14
CA SER A 72 -1.63 -2.98 -8.20
C SER A 72 -0.83 -3.35 -9.45
N SER A 73 0.09 -2.48 -9.88
CA SER A 73 0.96 -2.73 -11.03
C SER A 73 1.84 -3.96 -10.83
N LEU A 74 2.43 -4.11 -9.64
CA LEU A 74 3.26 -5.26 -9.31
C LEU A 74 2.45 -6.55 -9.25
N ALA A 75 1.26 -6.50 -8.65
CA ALA A 75 0.36 -7.66 -8.60
C ALA A 75 -0.07 -8.10 -10.00
N ASN A 76 -0.38 -7.16 -10.90
CA ASN A 76 -0.71 -7.46 -12.29
C ASN A 76 0.47 -8.12 -13.03
N TYR A 77 1.68 -7.59 -12.85
CA TYR A 77 2.90 -8.20 -13.41
C TYR A 77 3.09 -9.64 -12.92
N CYS A 78 2.89 -9.87 -11.61
CA CYS A 78 3.03 -11.16 -10.97
C CYS A 78 1.81 -12.09 -11.14
N GLN A 79 0.77 -11.65 -11.87
CA GLN A 79 -0.48 -12.40 -12.05
C GLN A 79 -1.19 -12.76 -10.74
N VAL A 80 -1.12 -11.87 -9.75
CA VAL A 80 -1.76 -12.02 -8.43
C VAL A 80 -3.04 -11.19 -8.36
N ASN A 81 -4.16 -11.81 -7.97
CA ASN A 81 -5.37 -11.08 -7.62
C ASN A 81 -5.26 -10.55 -6.19
N LEU A 82 -5.25 -9.22 -6.02
CA LEU A 82 -5.09 -8.60 -4.70
C LEU A 82 -6.25 -8.86 -3.75
N SER A 83 -7.48 -9.05 -4.28
CA SER A 83 -8.63 -9.38 -3.43
C SER A 83 -8.46 -10.78 -2.81
N ASP A 84 -8.16 -11.77 -3.64
CA ASP A 84 -7.99 -13.15 -3.18
C ASP A 84 -6.78 -13.27 -2.25
N ALA A 85 -5.70 -12.52 -2.53
CA ALA A 85 -4.52 -12.46 -1.67
C ALA A 85 -4.84 -11.86 -0.30
N LEU A 86 -5.62 -10.77 -0.24
CA LEU A 86 -6.05 -10.15 1.01
C LEU A 86 -6.99 -11.08 1.80
N ASP A 87 -7.96 -11.71 1.14
CA ASP A 87 -8.88 -12.64 1.77
C ASP A 87 -8.12 -13.79 2.45
N LYS A 88 -7.13 -14.36 1.77
CA LYS A 88 -6.26 -15.41 2.33
C LYS A 88 -5.52 -14.90 3.58
N VAL A 89 -4.92 -13.71 3.51
CA VAL A 89 -4.22 -13.12 4.65
C VAL A 89 -5.18 -12.91 5.83
N ILE A 90 -6.40 -12.43 5.60
CA ILE A 90 -7.40 -12.23 6.65
C ILE A 90 -7.78 -13.56 7.30
N GLU A 91 -8.02 -14.62 6.53
CA GLU A 91 -8.34 -15.94 7.09
C GLU A 91 -7.19 -16.50 7.94
N GLU A 92 -5.94 -16.33 7.49
CA GLU A 92 -4.76 -16.69 8.28
C GLU A 92 -4.69 -15.91 9.61
N HIS A 93 -5.02 -14.61 9.60
CA HIS A 93 -5.07 -13.79 10.80
C HIS A 93 -6.20 -14.20 11.76
N LYS A 94 -7.38 -14.57 11.25
CA LYS A 94 -8.50 -15.08 12.08
C LYS A 94 -8.10 -16.35 12.83
N VAL A 95 -7.36 -17.24 12.18
CA VAL A 95 -6.84 -18.48 12.79
C VAL A 95 -5.75 -18.17 13.82
N ARG A 96 -4.81 -17.27 13.49
CA ARG A 96 -3.69 -16.92 14.38
C ARG A 96 -4.13 -16.09 15.60
N PHE A 97 -5.13 -15.24 15.43
CA PHE A 97 -5.63 -14.29 16.45
C PHE A 97 -7.16 -14.39 16.59
N PRO A 98 -7.70 -15.51 17.13
CA PRO A 98 -9.14 -15.68 17.24
C PRO A 98 -9.72 -14.73 18.29
N MET A 99 -10.94 -14.22 18.07
CA MET A 99 -11.60 -13.25 18.98
C MET A 99 -11.71 -13.71 20.45
N LYS A 100 -11.69 -15.03 20.70
CA LYS A 100 -11.77 -15.62 22.05
C LYS A 100 -10.41 -16.00 22.65
N SER A 101 -9.29 -15.64 22.02
CA SER A 101 -7.95 -15.91 22.56
C SER A 101 -7.59 -14.86 23.61
N ASN A 102 -7.86 -15.18 24.87
CA ASN A 102 -7.36 -14.51 26.08
C ASN A 102 -5.82 -14.64 26.27
N LYS A 103 -5.03 -14.83 25.20
CA LYS A 103 -3.58 -15.09 25.30
C LYS A 103 -2.73 -13.83 25.50
N TRP A 104 -3.35 -12.66 25.65
CA TRP A 104 -2.68 -11.37 25.88
C TRP A 104 -3.29 -10.61 27.07
N LYS A 105 -3.60 -11.32 28.15
CA LYS A 105 -3.61 -10.73 29.49
C LYS A 105 -2.30 -11.05 30.18
#